data_AF-A0A7G2LTN8-F1
#
_entry.id   AF-A0A7G2LTN8-F1
#
_cell.length_a   1.000
_cell.length_b   1.000
_cell.length_c   1.000
_cell.angle_alpha   90.00
_cell.angle_beta   90.00
_cell.angle_gamma   90.00
#
_symmetry.space_group_name_H-M   'P 1'
#
loop_
_entity.id
_entity.type
_entity.pdbx_description
1 polymer ?
#
loop_
_entity_poly.entity_id
_entity_poly.type
_entity_poly.pdbx_seq_one_letter_code
_entity_poly.pdbx_strand_id
1 'polypeptide(L)'
;MFEPQNSPRVFGLAPGVDFPRGLVRGLCDRLENGPPEAMARVELLVNTNRMARRLRHDFDAGPAGFLPRIRLITDLDALAPGIALPAPTPPLQRRLELIQLVSRLLDAAPDLAPRASLYALSDSLAGLIDEMQGEGVSPETVAGLDVGNLSAHWERAQRFLAIAHDYLGQTTTRPDAEARRRQLVARIIARWQDA
;
A
#
# COMPACT_ATOMS: atom_id res chain seq x y z
N MET A 1 -13.12 10.93 -25.34
CA MET A 1 -14.01 11.18 -24.19
C MET A 1 -13.80 12.58 -23.62
N PHE A 2 -12.56 13.05 -23.43
CA PHE A 2 -12.31 14.40 -22.93
C PHE A 2 -11.20 15.09 -23.70
N GLU A 3 -11.27 16.42 -23.81
CA GLU A 3 -10.17 17.23 -24.35
C GLU A 3 -8.89 17.08 -23.49
N PRO A 4 -7.69 17.14 -24.08
CA PRO A 4 -6.45 17.17 -23.31
C PRO A 4 -6.41 18.38 -22.37
N GLN A 5 -6.02 18.17 -21.11
CA GLN A 5 -5.80 19.25 -20.16
C GLN A 5 -4.75 18.84 -19.11
N ASN A 6 -4.12 19.83 -18.48
CA ASN A 6 -3.03 19.62 -17.52
C ASN A 6 -3.49 19.41 -16.07
N SER A 7 -4.81 19.42 -15.81
CA SER A 7 -5.39 19.22 -14.47
C SER A 7 -6.36 18.05 -14.44
N PRO A 8 -6.49 17.32 -13.31
CA PRO A 8 -7.52 16.30 -13.18
C PRO A 8 -8.94 16.91 -13.27
N ARG A 9 -9.86 16.16 -13.86
CA ARG A 9 -11.31 16.49 -13.84
C ARG A 9 -11.94 15.92 -12.58
N VAL A 10 -12.72 16.74 -11.87
CA VAL A 10 -13.47 16.30 -10.70
C VAL A 10 -14.95 16.19 -11.08
N PHE A 11 -15.53 15.03 -10.76
CA PHE A 11 -16.95 14.76 -10.92
C PHE A 11 -17.56 14.37 -9.58
N GLY A 12 -18.82 14.71 -9.37
CA GLY A 12 -19.54 14.40 -8.14
C GLY A 12 -20.97 13.98 -8.43
N LEU A 13 -21.54 13.24 -7.47
CA LEU A 13 -22.96 12.93 -7.40
C LEU A 13 -23.52 13.53 -6.12
N ALA A 14 -24.77 13.97 -6.15
CA ALA A 14 -25.42 14.50 -4.97
C ALA A 14 -25.54 13.44 -3.85
N PRO A 15 -25.51 13.82 -2.57
CA PRO A 15 -25.76 12.90 -1.47
C PRO A 15 -27.10 12.17 -1.63
N GLY A 16 -27.13 10.88 -1.28
CA GLY A 16 -28.32 10.04 -1.38
C GLY A 16 -28.60 9.45 -2.77
N VAL A 17 -27.85 9.84 -3.80
CA VAL A 17 -27.91 9.19 -5.12
C VAL A 17 -27.29 7.79 -5.05
N ASP A 18 -27.88 6.82 -5.76
CA ASP A 18 -27.27 5.51 -5.99
C ASP A 18 -25.98 5.71 -6.82
N PHE A 19 -24.85 5.77 -6.12
CA PHE A 19 -23.56 6.08 -6.71
C PHE A 19 -23.19 5.14 -7.88
N PRO A 20 -23.26 3.80 -7.76
CA PRO A 20 -23.01 2.89 -8.87
C PRO A 20 -23.82 3.24 -10.13
N ARG A 21 -25.14 3.43 -9.99
CA ARG A 21 -26.01 3.74 -11.13
C ARG A 21 -25.71 5.11 -11.73
N GLY A 22 -25.48 6.11 -10.88
CA GLY A 22 -25.11 7.45 -11.32
C GLY A 22 -23.77 7.46 -12.09
N LEU A 23 -22.81 6.67 -11.64
CA LEU A 23 -21.51 6.52 -12.30
C LEU A 23 -21.63 5.80 -13.64
N VAL A 24 -22.35 4.68 -13.71
CA VAL A 24 -22.60 3.93 -14.96
C VAL A 24 -23.27 4.85 -15.98
N ARG A 25 -24.37 5.52 -15.61
CA ARG A 25 -25.05 6.47 -16.48
C ARG A 25 -24.12 7.58 -16.95
N GLY A 26 -23.40 8.22 -16.02
CA GLY A 26 -22.47 9.29 -16.36
C GLY A 26 -21.34 8.85 -17.30
N LEU A 27 -20.89 7.60 -17.21
CA LEU A 27 -19.89 7.05 -18.12
C LEU A 27 -20.46 6.78 -19.51
N CYS A 28 -21.65 6.17 -19.58
CA CYS A 28 -22.35 5.90 -20.84
C CYS A 28 -22.68 7.20 -21.60
N ASP A 29 -23.29 8.18 -20.92
CA ASP A 29 -23.69 9.47 -21.53
C ASP A 29 -22.50 10.19 -22.19
N ARG A 30 -21.29 10.08 -21.61
CA ARG A 30 -20.09 10.72 -22.14
C ARG A 30 -19.43 9.95 -23.30
N LEU A 31 -19.79 8.69 -23.49
CA LEU A 31 -19.26 7.83 -24.54
C LEU A 31 -20.27 7.54 -25.66
N GLU A 32 -21.50 8.06 -25.56
CA GLU A 32 -22.61 7.82 -26.48
C GLU A 32 -22.24 8.11 -27.96
N ASN A 33 -21.49 9.20 -28.20
CA ASN A 33 -21.05 9.60 -29.54
C ASN A 33 -19.70 8.99 -29.97
N GLY A 34 -19.11 8.13 -29.13
CA GLY A 34 -17.85 7.44 -29.40
C GLY A 34 -18.06 6.05 -29.97
N PRO A 35 -17.00 5.41 -30.50
CA PRO A 35 -17.09 4.03 -30.94
C PRO A 35 -17.23 3.08 -29.72
N PRO A 36 -17.94 1.94 -29.83
CA PRO A 36 -18.25 1.07 -28.69
C PRO A 36 -17.02 0.60 -27.91
N GLU A 37 -15.90 0.35 -28.60
CA GLU A 37 -14.64 -0.08 -27.97
C GLU A 37 -13.99 1.00 -27.10
N ALA A 38 -14.44 2.25 -27.17
CA ALA A 38 -13.99 3.29 -26.26
C ALA A 38 -14.31 2.92 -24.79
N MET A 39 -15.45 2.27 -24.55
CA MET A 39 -15.82 1.78 -23.22
C MET A 39 -14.80 0.74 -22.69
N ALA A 40 -14.33 -0.17 -23.55
CA ALA A 40 -13.35 -1.19 -23.19
C ALA A 40 -11.94 -0.64 -22.85
N ARG A 41 -11.66 0.60 -23.23
CA ARG A 41 -10.42 1.32 -22.92
C ARG A 41 -10.47 2.08 -21.59
N VAL A 42 -11.67 2.28 -21.02
CA VAL A 42 -11.82 2.93 -19.73
C VAL A 42 -11.31 2.00 -18.64
N GLU A 43 -10.42 2.51 -17.78
CA GLU A 43 -10.00 1.85 -16.56
C GLU A 43 -10.75 2.47 -15.38
N LEU A 44 -11.51 1.63 -14.67
CA LEU A 44 -12.35 2.06 -13.56
C LEU A 44 -11.83 1.44 -12.27
N LEU A 45 -11.18 2.27 -11.44
CA LEU A 45 -10.62 1.86 -10.16
C LEU A 45 -11.66 2.01 -9.05
N VAL A 46 -11.90 0.94 -8.30
CA VAL A 46 -12.84 0.94 -7.16
C VAL A 46 -12.19 0.38 -5.91
N ASN A 47 -12.71 0.76 -4.75
CA ASN A 47 -12.13 0.38 -3.46
C ASN A 47 -12.54 -1.02 -2.97
N THR A 48 -13.62 -1.60 -3.49
CA THR A 48 -14.16 -2.87 -2.97
C THR A 48 -14.70 -3.80 -4.05
N ASN A 49 -14.59 -5.11 -3.79
CA ASN A 49 -15.22 -6.15 -4.61
C ASN A 49 -16.75 -6.02 -4.68
N ARG A 50 -17.37 -5.49 -3.62
CA ARG A 50 -18.81 -5.21 -3.60
C ARG A 50 -19.18 -4.14 -4.64
N MET A 51 -18.44 -3.02 -4.66
CA MET A 51 -18.64 -1.95 -5.65
C MET A 51 -18.39 -2.47 -7.08
N ALA A 52 -17.30 -3.21 -7.30
CA ALA A 52 -16.98 -3.78 -8.61
C ALA A 52 -18.12 -4.66 -9.15
N ARG A 53 -18.64 -5.57 -8.31
CA ARG A 53 -19.79 -6.44 -8.68
C ARG A 53 -21.06 -5.64 -8.92
N ARG A 54 -21.33 -4.62 -8.11
CA ARG A 54 -22.52 -3.76 -8.28
C ARG A 54 -22.47 -3.00 -9.60
N LEU A 55 -21.33 -2.38 -9.93
CA LEU A 55 -21.12 -1.70 -11.21
C LEU A 55 -21.30 -2.68 -12.38
N ARG A 56 -20.71 -3.87 -12.29
CA ARG A 56 -20.86 -4.91 -13.31
C ARG A 56 -22.34 -5.27 -13.54
N HIS A 57 -23.08 -5.49 -12.46
CA HIS A 57 -24.52 -5.77 -12.53
C HIS A 57 -25.31 -4.62 -13.17
N ASP A 58 -25.03 -3.37 -12.77
CA ASP A 58 -25.72 -2.20 -13.32
C ASP A 58 -25.39 -1.97 -14.81
N PHE A 59 -24.17 -2.31 -15.26
CA PHE A 59 -23.86 -2.35 -16.70
C PHE A 59 -24.57 -3.49 -17.43
N ASP A 60 -24.56 -4.70 -16.86
CA ASP A 60 -25.16 -5.90 -17.48
C ASP A 60 -26.70 -5.76 -17.61
N ALA A 61 -27.33 -4.94 -16.75
CA ALA A 61 -28.75 -4.59 -16.84
C ALA A 61 -29.07 -3.52 -17.92
N GLY A 62 -28.05 -2.88 -18.48
CA GLY A 62 -28.17 -1.88 -19.53
C GLY A 62 -28.19 -2.48 -20.95
N PRO A 63 -28.09 -1.63 -21.98
CA PRO A 63 -27.94 -2.09 -23.37
C PRO A 63 -26.67 -2.95 -23.56
N ALA A 64 -26.71 -3.88 -24.51
CA ALA A 64 -25.55 -4.70 -24.84
C ALA A 64 -24.38 -3.83 -25.30
N GLY A 65 -23.20 -4.06 -24.73
CA GLY A 65 -22.00 -3.28 -25.04
C GLY A 65 -20.75 -3.83 -24.38
N PHE A 66 -19.62 -3.19 -24.69
CA PHE A 66 -18.37 -3.45 -23.96
C PHE A 66 -18.42 -2.88 -22.55
N LEU A 67 -17.52 -3.38 -21.71
CA LEU A 67 -17.45 -2.98 -20.31
C LEU A 67 -16.10 -2.34 -20.02
N PRO A 68 -16.07 -1.36 -19.10
CA PRO A 68 -14.81 -0.82 -18.63
C PRO A 68 -13.99 -1.91 -17.94
N ARG A 69 -12.68 -1.70 -17.88
CA ARG A 69 -11.75 -2.51 -17.08
C ARG A 69 -11.92 -2.13 -15.63
N ILE A 70 -12.85 -2.78 -14.94
CA ILE A 70 -13.11 -2.57 -13.51
C ILE A 70 -12.02 -3.29 -12.71
N ARG A 71 -11.23 -2.55 -11.95
CA ARG A 71 -10.16 -3.09 -11.10
C ARG A 71 -10.25 -2.55 -9.68
N LEU A 72 -9.68 -3.27 -8.73
CA LEU A 72 -9.55 -2.78 -7.37
C LEU A 72 -8.31 -1.88 -7.26
N ILE A 73 -8.44 -0.77 -6.54
CA ILE A 73 -7.28 0.07 -6.21
C ILE A 73 -6.26 -0.68 -5.34
N THR A 74 -6.71 -1.69 -4.59
CA THR A 74 -5.88 -2.56 -3.76
C THR A 74 -5.24 -3.72 -4.52
N ASP A 75 -5.71 -4.02 -5.73
CA ASP A 75 -5.16 -5.08 -6.57
C ASP A 75 -4.03 -4.53 -7.44
N LEU A 76 -2.92 -4.22 -6.76
CA LEU A 76 -1.78 -3.56 -7.37
C LEU A 76 -1.08 -4.42 -8.42
N ASP A 77 -1.06 -5.75 -8.24
CA ASP A 77 -0.46 -6.67 -9.21
C ASP A 77 -1.22 -6.61 -10.55
N ALA A 78 -2.55 -6.47 -10.51
CA ALA A 78 -3.34 -6.25 -11.71
C ALA A 78 -3.14 -4.86 -12.34
N LEU A 79 -2.83 -3.83 -11.54
CA LEU A 79 -2.51 -2.49 -12.04
C LEU A 79 -1.12 -2.44 -12.68
N ALA A 80 -0.17 -3.26 -12.24
CA ALA A 80 1.19 -3.31 -12.74
C ALA A 80 1.55 -4.67 -13.37
N PRO A 81 0.85 -5.10 -14.44
CA PRO A 81 1.17 -6.36 -15.11
C PRO A 81 2.61 -6.29 -15.65
N GLY A 82 3.42 -7.29 -15.33
CA GLY A 82 4.82 -7.40 -15.76
C GLY A 82 5.84 -6.82 -14.79
N ILE A 83 5.43 -6.21 -13.68
CA ILE A 83 6.37 -5.77 -12.63
C ILE A 83 6.66 -6.96 -11.70
N ALA A 84 7.78 -7.63 -11.94
CA ALA A 84 8.26 -8.71 -11.09
C ALA A 84 8.99 -8.13 -9.86
N LEU A 85 8.33 -8.18 -8.71
CA LEU A 85 8.96 -7.94 -7.42
C LEU A 85 9.17 -9.26 -6.68
N PRO A 86 10.20 -9.37 -5.81
CA PRO A 86 10.34 -10.51 -4.92
C PRO A 86 9.05 -10.78 -4.15
N ALA A 87 8.78 -12.06 -3.88
CA ALA A 87 7.70 -12.43 -2.97
C ALA A 87 7.99 -11.84 -1.58
N PRO A 88 6.96 -11.37 -0.86
CA PRO A 88 7.17 -10.83 0.48
C PRO A 88 7.62 -11.96 1.42
N THR A 89 8.53 -11.64 2.33
CA THR A 89 8.98 -12.58 3.36
C THR A 89 7.77 -13.01 4.21
N PRO A 90 7.56 -14.33 4.45
CA PRO A 90 6.43 -14.80 5.25
C PRO A 90 6.41 -14.17 6.67
N PRO A 91 5.25 -13.77 7.19
CA PRO A 91 5.16 -13.09 8.49
C PRO A 91 5.76 -13.91 9.64
N LEU A 92 5.56 -15.23 9.63
CA LEU A 92 6.13 -16.12 10.65
C LEU A 92 7.66 -16.15 10.57
N GLN A 93 8.22 -16.25 9.36
CA GLN A 93 9.66 -16.25 9.18
C GLN A 93 10.27 -14.94 9.71
N ARG A 94 9.67 -13.81 9.35
CA ARG A 94 10.08 -12.49 9.82
C ARG A 94 10.06 -12.40 11.34
N ARG A 95 8.98 -12.87 11.98
CA ARG A 95 8.88 -12.91 13.45
C ARG A 95 9.99 -13.73 14.08
N LEU A 96 10.30 -14.91 13.52
CA LEU A 96 11.39 -15.75 14.04
C LEU A 96 12.77 -15.12 13.85
N GLU A 97 13.01 -14.41 12.75
CA GLU A 97 14.24 -13.64 12.51
C GLU A 97 14.38 -12.49 13.54
N LEU A 98 13.29 -11.76 13.79
CA LEU A 98 13.25 -10.68 14.78
C LEU A 98 13.46 -11.19 16.20
N ILE A 99 12.87 -12.33 16.58
CA ILE A 99 13.09 -12.96 17.89
C ILE A 99 14.57 -13.27 18.10
N GLN A 100 15.28 -13.78 17.09
CA GLN A 100 16.72 -14.05 17.21
C GLN A 100 17.55 -12.78 17.37
N LEU A 101 17.14 -11.68 16.71
CA LEU A 101 17.80 -10.38 16.83
C LEU A 101 17.56 -9.78 18.21
N VAL A 102 16.30 -9.74 18.66
CA VAL A 102 15.92 -9.20 19.98
C VAL A 102 16.51 -10.05 21.10
N SER A 103 16.59 -11.38 20.98
CA SER A 103 17.21 -12.22 22.01
C SER A 103 18.68 -11.87 22.21
N ARG A 104 19.46 -11.77 21.12
CA ARG A 104 20.89 -11.39 21.19
C ARG A 104 21.07 -9.98 21.76
N LEU A 105 20.13 -9.08 21.46
CA LEU A 105 20.14 -7.74 22.02
C LEU A 105 19.88 -7.73 23.53
N LEU A 106 18.91 -8.51 24.02
CA LEU A 106 18.65 -8.63 25.45
C LEU A 106 19.80 -9.34 26.20
N ASP A 107 20.52 -10.23 25.52
CA ASP A 107 21.74 -10.84 26.06
C ASP A 107 22.88 -9.83 26.20
N ALA A 108 23.03 -8.91 25.24
CA ALA A 108 24.08 -7.89 25.23
C ALA A 108 23.75 -6.64 26.08
N ALA A 109 22.47 -6.30 26.22
CA ALA A 109 21.98 -5.16 26.99
C ALA A 109 20.80 -5.57 27.91
N PRO A 110 21.08 -6.25 29.04
CA PRO A 110 20.04 -6.77 29.92
C PRO A 110 19.21 -5.68 30.63
N ASP A 111 19.75 -4.46 30.70
CA ASP A 111 19.12 -3.28 31.28
C ASP A 111 18.05 -2.67 30.36
N LEU A 112 18.00 -3.08 29.09
CA LEU A 112 17.05 -2.58 28.11
C LEU A 112 15.62 -3.02 28.44
N ALA A 113 15.43 -4.32 28.69
CA ALA A 113 14.16 -4.92 29.05
C ALA A 113 14.34 -6.34 29.65
N PRO A 114 13.38 -6.84 30.43
CA PRO A 114 13.42 -8.23 30.92
C PRO A 114 13.39 -9.24 29.77
N ARG A 115 14.09 -10.37 29.93
CA ARG A 115 14.08 -11.47 28.94
C ARG A 115 12.68 -12.02 28.66
N ALA A 116 11.77 -11.92 29.63
CA ALA A 116 10.36 -12.31 29.49
C ALA A 116 9.61 -11.47 28.42
N SER A 117 10.10 -10.27 28.10
CA SER A 117 9.51 -9.37 27.10
C SER A 117 9.93 -9.69 25.66
N LEU A 118 10.77 -10.72 25.43
CA LEU A 118 11.30 -11.07 24.11
C LEU A 118 10.24 -11.12 23.01
N TYR A 119 9.14 -11.85 23.23
CA TYR A 119 8.09 -12.00 22.23
C TYR A 119 7.35 -10.68 21.98
N ALA A 120 6.94 -9.98 23.04
CA ALA A 120 6.23 -8.70 22.93
C ALA A 120 7.07 -7.62 22.23
N LEU A 121 8.37 -7.57 22.51
CA LEU A 121 9.31 -6.65 21.84
C LEU A 121 9.52 -7.02 20.37
N SER A 122 9.57 -8.30 20.05
CA SER A 122 9.70 -8.77 18.67
C SER A 122 8.46 -8.41 17.84
N ASP A 123 7.26 -8.57 18.41
CA ASP A 123 6.02 -8.16 17.75
C ASP A 123 5.92 -6.64 17.61
N SER A 124 6.33 -5.88 18.63
CA SER A 124 6.33 -4.41 18.59
C SER A 124 7.31 -3.88 17.53
N LEU A 125 8.51 -4.48 17.44
CA LEU A 125 9.48 -4.14 16.41
C LEU A 125 8.94 -4.51 15.01
N ALA A 126 8.30 -5.67 14.85
CA ALA A 126 7.69 -6.04 13.57
C ALA A 126 6.65 -4.99 13.12
N GLY A 127 5.76 -4.59 14.04
CA GLY A 127 4.73 -3.58 13.77
C GLY A 127 5.31 -2.21 13.43
N LEU A 128 6.36 -1.78 14.13
CA LEU A 128 7.04 -0.52 13.83
C LEU A 128 7.67 -0.55 12.42
N ILE A 129 8.29 -1.65 12.03
CA ILE A 129 8.88 -1.76 10.69
C ILE A 129 7.76 -1.77 9.63
N ASP A 130 6.65 -2.46 9.87
CA ASP A 130 5.48 -2.43 8.97
C ASP A 130 4.94 -1.01 8.78
N GLU A 131 4.80 -0.25 9.86
CA GLU A 131 4.36 1.16 9.83
C GLU A 131 5.34 2.05 9.07
N MET A 132 6.64 1.94 9.37
CA MET A 132 7.69 2.66 8.64
C MET A 132 7.65 2.37 7.15
N GLN A 133 7.44 1.11 6.74
CA GLN A 133 7.35 0.74 5.33
C GLN A 133 6.05 1.23 4.68
N GLY A 134 4.92 1.17 5.39
CA GLY A 134 3.64 1.70 4.92
C GLY A 134 3.73 3.20 4.65
N GLU A 135 4.25 3.96 5.61
CA GLU A 135 4.38 5.41 5.53
C GLU A 135 5.57 5.86 4.67
N GLY A 136 6.57 4.99 4.48
CA GLY A 136 7.78 5.31 3.73
C GLY A 136 8.84 6.07 4.49
N VAL A 137 8.87 5.86 5.80
CA VAL A 137 9.83 6.47 6.70
C VAL A 137 11.03 5.55 6.80
N SER A 138 12.22 6.08 6.53
CA SER A 138 13.44 5.29 6.60
C SER A 138 13.89 5.06 8.05
N PRO A 139 14.62 3.97 8.35
CA PRO A 139 15.26 3.77 9.65
C PRO A 139 16.10 4.95 10.13
N GLU A 140 16.84 5.56 9.20
CA GLU A 140 17.71 6.71 9.47
C GLU A 140 16.88 7.94 9.84
N THR A 141 15.70 8.10 9.21
CA THR A 141 14.75 9.17 9.55
C THR A 141 14.26 9.03 10.98
N VAL A 142 13.90 7.82 11.40
CA VAL A 142 13.47 7.55 12.79
C VAL A 142 14.64 7.71 13.77
N ALA A 143 15.82 7.21 13.42
CA ALA A 143 17.01 7.31 14.26
C ALA A 143 17.47 8.77 14.45
N GLY A 144 17.28 9.62 13.44
CA GLY A 144 17.61 11.04 13.46
C GLY A 144 16.62 11.94 14.19
N LEU A 145 15.54 11.39 14.77
CA LEU A 145 14.58 12.18 15.55
C LEU A 145 15.23 12.69 16.84
N ASP A 146 15.38 14.01 16.94
CA ASP A 146 15.71 14.70 18.19
C ASP A 146 14.42 14.92 18.99
N VAL A 147 14.22 14.10 20.02
CA VAL A 147 13.08 14.25 20.96
C VAL A 147 13.47 15.03 22.23
N GLY A 148 14.64 15.67 22.24
CA GLY A 148 15.16 16.44 23.37
C GLY A 148 15.50 15.59 24.61
N ASN A 149 15.94 16.29 25.67
CA ASN A 149 16.47 15.70 26.92
C ASN A 149 15.43 15.02 27.83
N LEU A 150 14.19 14.83 27.39
CA LEU A 150 13.07 14.45 28.28
C LEU A 150 12.74 12.95 28.26
N SER A 151 13.47 12.14 27.51
CA SER A 151 13.15 10.71 27.37
C SER A 151 14.39 9.83 27.37
N ALA A 152 14.87 9.45 28.56
CA ALA A 152 15.80 8.33 28.72
C ALA A 152 15.25 7.00 28.14
N HIS A 153 13.95 6.94 27.85
CA HIS A 153 13.30 5.83 27.15
C HIS A 153 13.55 5.89 25.63
N TRP A 154 13.64 7.09 25.05
CA TRP A 154 13.91 7.27 23.62
C TRP A 154 15.35 6.95 23.26
N GLU A 155 16.32 7.35 24.09
CA GLU A 155 17.71 7.00 23.86
C GLU A 155 17.91 5.47 23.83
N ARG A 156 17.19 4.75 24.70
CA ARG A 156 17.13 3.28 24.69
C ARG A 156 16.47 2.74 23.42
N ALA A 157 15.38 3.35 22.96
CA ALA A 157 14.71 2.97 21.71
C ALA A 157 15.60 3.23 20.48
N GLN A 158 16.37 4.32 20.44
CA GLN A 158 17.32 4.59 19.37
C GLN A 158 18.45 3.55 19.32
N ARG A 159 19.02 3.17 20.47
CA ARG A 159 20.01 2.08 20.53
C ARG A 159 19.43 0.76 20.04
N PHE A 160 18.18 0.46 20.41
CA PHE A 160 17.46 -0.72 19.93
C PHE A 160 17.28 -0.70 18.40
N LEU A 161 16.86 0.43 17.83
CA LEU A 161 16.69 0.60 16.38
C LEU A 161 18.01 0.55 15.61
N ALA A 162 19.08 1.14 16.15
CA ALA A 162 20.41 1.11 15.54
C ALA A 162 20.94 -0.32 15.39
N ILE A 163 20.64 -1.22 16.34
CA ILE A 163 21.07 -2.62 16.28
C ILE A 163 20.21 -3.43 15.30
N ALA A 164 18.94 -3.05 15.14
CA ALA A 164 18.06 -3.59 14.10
C ALA A 164 18.35 -3.02 12.70
N HIS A 165 19.27 -2.07 12.55
CA HIS A 165 19.57 -1.38 11.30
C HIS A 165 20.00 -2.33 10.18
N ASP A 166 20.87 -3.31 10.47
CA ASP A 166 21.31 -4.29 9.48
C ASP A 166 20.15 -5.15 8.96
N TYR A 167 19.18 -5.47 9.84
CA TYR A 167 17.97 -6.17 9.46
C TYR A 167 17.06 -5.29 8.60
N LEU A 168 16.91 -4.02 9.01
CA LEU A 168 16.15 -3.02 8.29
C LEU A 168 16.70 -2.77 6.88
N GLY A 169 18.02 -2.72 6.69
CA GLY A 169 18.64 -2.58 5.37
C GLY A 169 18.33 -3.73 4.41
N GLN A 170 18.17 -4.95 4.93
CA GLN A 170 17.85 -6.14 4.13
C GLN A 170 16.42 -6.13 3.58
N THR A 171 15.50 -5.37 4.18
CA THR A 171 14.10 -5.28 3.72
C THR A 171 13.97 -4.74 2.29
N THR A 172 14.97 -4.03 1.76
CA THR A 172 15.00 -3.63 0.36
C THR A 172 15.05 -4.83 -0.59
N THR A 173 15.87 -5.84 -0.25
CA THR A 173 16.09 -7.05 -1.05
C THR A 173 15.15 -8.19 -0.69
N ARG A 174 14.69 -8.25 0.57
CA ARG A 174 13.75 -9.22 1.10
C ARG A 174 12.57 -8.48 1.72
N PRO A 175 11.70 -7.87 0.89
CA PRO A 175 10.64 -7.01 1.38
C PRO A 175 9.64 -7.80 2.21
N ASP A 176 9.06 -7.13 3.20
CA ASP A 176 7.81 -7.57 3.78
C ASP A 176 6.63 -7.20 2.88
N ALA A 177 5.40 -7.46 3.33
CA ALA A 177 4.21 -7.19 2.55
C ALA A 177 4.00 -5.70 2.28
N GLU A 178 4.30 -4.82 3.25
CA GLU A 178 4.12 -3.37 3.11
C GLU A 178 5.23 -2.76 2.25
N ALA A 179 6.48 -3.15 2.45
CA ALA A 179 7.62 -2.77 1.63
C ALA A 179 7.40 -3.15 0.17
N ARG A 180 6.94 -4.39 -0.10
CA ARG A 180 6.61 -4.82 -1.47
C ARG A 180 5.47 -3.98 -2.04
N ARG A 181 4.41 -3.74 -1.26
CA ARG A 181 3.27 -2.91 -1.69
C ARG A 181 3.73 -1.52 -2.08
N ARG A 182 4.56 -0.87 -1.27
CA ARG A 182 5.14 0.45 -1.54
C ARG A 182 6.00 0.44 -2.80
N GLN A 183 6.87 -0.55 -2.96
CA GLN A 183 7.68 -0.71 -4.18
C GLN A 183 6.79 -0.82 -5.43
N LEU A 184 5.70 -1.57 -5.36
CA LEU A 184 4.77 -1.73 -6.46
C LEU A 184 4.02 -0.44 -6.79
N VAL A 185 3.53 0.27 -5.76
CA VAL A 185 2.89 1.60 -5.93
C VAL A 185 3.85 2.59 -6.58
N ALA A 186 5.11 2.67 -6.11
CA ALA A 186 6.11 3.57 -6.68
C ALA A 186 6.35 3.29 -8.18
N ARG A 187 6.36 2.01 -8.57
CA ARG A 187 6.51 1.60 -9.97
C ARG A 187 5.27 1.92 -10.81
N ILE A 188 4.07 1.75 -10.26
CA ILE A 188 2.81 2.14 -10.91
C ILE A 188 2.80 3.65 -11.18
N ILE A 189 3.18 4.45 -10.18
CA ILE A 189 3.26 5.92 -10.30
C ILE A 189 4.23 6.31 -11.41
N ALA A 190 5.45 5.75 -11.41
CA ALA A 190 6.43 6.04 -12.46
C ALA A 190 5.88 5.73 -13.86
N ARG A 191 5.25 4.56 -14.04
CA ARG A 191 4.64 4.17 -15.31
C ARG A 191 3.51 5.12 -15.75
N TRP A 192 2.74 5.65 -14.81
CA TRP A 192 1.68 6.63 -15.12
C TRP A 192 2.22 8.02 -15.42
N GLN A 193 3.42 8.38 -14.96
CA GLN A 193 4.09 9.64 -15.30
C GLN A 193 4.73 9.60 -16.68
N ASP A 194 5.16 8.42 -17.13
CA ASP A 194 5.75 8.20 -18.46
C ASP A 194 4.71 8.06 -19.59
N ALA A 195 3.42 7.91 -19.26
CA ALA A 195 2.32 7.66 -20.19
C ALA A 195 1.53 8.93 -20.52
#